data_AF-A0A7X5VLG7-F1
#
_entry.id   AF-A0A7X5VLG7-F1
#
_cell.length_a   1.000
_cell.length_b   1.000
_cell.length_c   1.000
_cell.angle_alpha   90.00
_cell.angle_beta   90.00
_cell.angle_gamma   90.00
#
_symmetry.space_group_name_H-M   'P 1'
#
loop_
_entity.id
_entity.type
_entity.pdbx_description
1 polymer ?
#
loop_
_entity_poly.entity_id
_entity_poly.type
_entity_poly.pdbx_seq_one_letter_code
_entity_poly.pdbx_strand_id
1 'polypeptide(L)'
;MIGACLAAYPQSDRETRLRALRDEIARLDRELQQLETEEGGVLGELDRISAELSLGRTRLREVALRADALGERIGEHEKTLAELGVAQSERRAYLAFRLRELYKGGSRQTLRRWLGDRDRRTYWRGLRYASFLSARDESVLAGYRQAADRVSAEKAGLESQREALEATRRETAATNRRLDAGRRRQQELLGEIRRDAARRETAIAELREASRGLAGLIEGLDPATTDAALDMTKFQGLLDWPAAGEVRSRFGTVIHPRFKTQVPHPGIDILARAGDPIRSVFEGEVVFAGWLRGYGLTTIVDHGGGLHSVYAHAAVTWADAGERVGRGQRLGIVGETGSFSGPSLYFELRLNGKAVDPEDWLRPN
;
A
#
# COMPACT_ATOMS: atom_id res chain seq x y z
N MET A 1 6.47 -19.25 -8.65
CA MET A 1 6.03 -19.70 -7.31
C MET A 1 5.87 -18.47 -6.41
N ILE A 2 4.83 -17.68 -6.62
CA ILE A 2 4.43 -16.58 -5.71
C ILE A 2 2.99 -16.88 -5.33
N GLY A 3 2.84 -17.85 -4.43
CA GLY A 3 1.59 -18.16 -3.76
C GLY A 3 1.80 -17.86 -2.29
N ALA A 4 1.78 -16.58 -1.93
CA ALA A 4 1.78 -16.14 -0.54
C ALA A 4 0.34 -15.72 -0.21
N CYS A 5 -0.30 -16.51 0.65
CA CYS A 5 -1.57 -16.27 1.34
C CYS A 5 -2.08 -14.83 1.27
N LEU A 6 -3.02 -14.57 0.36
CA LEU A 6 -3.97 -13.47 0.47
C LEU A 6 -5.01 -13.87 1.52
N ALA A 7 -4.71 -13.61 2.79
CA ALA A 7 -5.75 -13.60 3.81
C ALA A 7 -6.77 -12.52 3.43
N ALA A 8 -8.01 -12.92 3.17
CA ALA A 8 -9.11 -12.01 2.89
C ALA A 8 -9.30 -11.09 4.12
N TYR A 9 -8.83 -9.84 4.02
CA TYR A 9 -8.99 -8.86 5.08
C TYR A 9 -10.48 -8.45 5.18
N PRO A 10 -11.00 -8.21 6.39
CA PRO A 10 -12.34 -7.66 6.57
C PRO A 10 -12.50 -6.35 5.77
N GLN A 11 -13.66 -6.12 5.17
CA GLN A 11 -13.92 -4.96 4.31
C GLN A 11 -13.59 -3.61 5.00
N SER A 12 -13.85 -3.50 6.31
CA SER A 12 -13.53 -2.31 7.10
C SER A 12 -12.02 -2.03 7.24
N ASP A 13 -11.20 -3.07 7.35
CA ASP A 13 -9.74 -2.96 7.41
C ASP A 13 -9.18 -2.53 6.04
N ARG A 14 -9.75 -3.06 4.94
CA ARG A 14 -9.35 -2.68 3.58
C ARG A 14 -9.63 -1.20 3.28
N GLU A 15 -10.81 -0.70 3.62
CA GLU A 15 -11.14 0.71 3.41
C GLU A 15 -10.22 1.63 4.22
N THR A 16 -9.89 1.25 5.44
CA THR A 16 -8.95 1.99 6.30
C THR A 16 -7.55 2.03 5.66
N ARG A 17 -7.06 0.90 5.15
CA ARG A 17 -5.76 0.83 4.44
C ARG A 17 -5.75 1.62 3.14
N LEU A 18 -6.84 1.60 2.37
CA LEU A 18 -6.96 2.39 1.15
C LEU A 18 -6.94 3.88 1.45
N ARG A 19 -7.58 4.33 2.53
CA ARG A 19 -7.50 5.72 2.99
C ARG A 19 -6.06 6.08 3.37
N ALA A 20 -5.43 5.27 4.22
CA ALA A 20 -4.04 5.49 4.63
C ALA A 20 -3.07 5.57 3.44
N LEU A 21 -3.21 4.68 2.44
CA LEU A 21 -2.39 4.72 1.23
C LEU A 21 -2.65 5.96 0.37
N ARG A 22 -3.90 6.43 0.29
CA ARG A 22 -4.24 7.66 -0.45
C ARG A 22 -3.67 8.90 0.23
N ASP A 23 -3.72 8.95 1.55
CA ASP A 23 -3.12 10.02 2.34
C ASP A 23 -1.59 10.02 2.16
N GLU A 24 -0.97 8.83 2.19
CA GLU A 24 0.46 8.64 1.90
C GLU A 24 0.82 9.10 0.48
N ILE A 25 0.01 8.74 -0.53
CA ILE A 25 0.19 9.18 -1.92
C ILE A 25 0.09 10.71 -2.01
N ALA A 26 -0.90 11.33 -1.35
CA ALA A 26 -1.08 12.77 -1.37
C ALA A 26 0.10 13.50 -0.70
N ARG A 27 0.67 12.93 0.36
CA ARG A 27 1.88 13.46 1.01
C ARG A 27 3.08 13.37 0.07
N LEU A 28 3.36 12.18 -0.49
CA LEU A 28 4.48 11.97 -1.41
C LEU A 28 4.36 12.81 -2.70
N ASP A 29 3.14 13.06 -3.19
CA ASP A 29 2.91 13.91 -4.36
C ASP A 29 3.22 15.38 -4.06
N ARG A 30 2.85 15.89 -2.87
CA ARG A 30 3.24 17.24 -2.41
C ARG A 30 4.75 17.38 -2.25
N GLU A 31 5.40 16.37 -1.67
CA GLU A 31 6.87 16.33 -1.53
C GLU A 31 7.55 16.34 -2.90
N LEU A 32 7.06 15.53 -3.84
CA LEU A 32 7.60 15.52 -5.20
C LEU A 32 7.46 16.88 -5.89
N GLN A 33 6.31 17.55 -5.76
CA GLN A 33 6.11 18.90 -6.30
C GLN A 33 7.08 19.92 -5.68
N GLN A 34 7.34 19.84 -4.38
CA GLN A 34 8.34 20.67 -3.72
C GLN A 34 9.74 20.43 -4.30
N LEU A 35 10.15 19.16 -4.42
CA LEU A 35 11.44 18.79 -5.01
C LEU A 35 11.58 19.18 -6.49
N GLU A 36 10.47 19.27 -7.23
CA GLU A 36 10.47 19.77 -8.61
C GLU A 36 10.71 21.28 -8.68
N THR A 37 10.27 22.03 -7.68
CA THR A 37 10.51 23.49 -7.58
C THR A 37 11.88 23.83 -7.01
N GLU A 38 12.47 22.95 -6.20
CA GLU A 38 13.82 23.13 -5.66
C GLU A 38 14.86 22.85 -6.76
N GLU A 39 15.52 23.91 -7.24
CA GLU A 39 16.44 23.82 -8.38
C GLU A 39 17.73 23.05 -8.08
N GLY A 40 18.07 22.15 -9.01
CA GLY A 40 19.44 21.94 -9.49
C GLY A 40 20.40 21.10 -8.64
N GLY A 41 21.28 20.40 -9.34
CA GLY A 41 22.36 19.62 -8.75
C GLY A 41 22.19 18.11 -8.89
N VAL A 42 23.26 17.40 -8.53
CA VAL A 42 23.34 15.95 -8.65
C VAL A 42 22.47 15.25 -7.61
N LEU A 43 22.40 15.79 -6.38
CA LEU A 43 21.55 15.24 -5.32
C LEU A 43 20.07 15.51 -5.58
N GLY A 44 19.73 16.71 -6.04
CA GLY A 44 18.34 17.06 -6.35
C GLY A 44 17.74 16.23 -7.48
N GLU A 45 18.53 15.84 -8.49
CA GLU A 45 18.07 14.87 -9.50
C GLU A 45 17.87 13.46 -8.90
N LEU A 46 18.79 13.00 -8.04
CA LEU A 46 18.67 11.70 -7.38
C LEU A 46 17.46 11.64 -6.42
N ASP A 47 17.21 12.71 -5.69
CA ASP A 47 16.09 12.86 -4.76
C ASP A 47 14.76 12.84 -5.50
N ARG A 48 14.63 13.59 -6.61
CA ARG A 48 13.43 13.54 -7.47
C ARG A 48 13.15 12.14 -8.02
N ILE A 49 14.17 11.47 -8.59
CA ILE A 49 14.00 10.10 -9.10
C ILE A 49 13.59 9.15 -7.97
N SER A 50 14.20 9.29 -6.79
CA SER A 50 13.88 8.47 -5.62
C SER A 50 12.44 8.71 -5.14
N ALA A 51 11.97 9.96 -5.16
CA ALA A 51 10.61 10.33 -4.78
C ALA A 51 9.58 9.80 -5.77
N GLU A 52 9.83 9.92 -7.08
CA GLU A 52 9.01 9.31 -8.14
C GLU A 52 8.90 7.79 -7.96
N LEU A 53 10.01 7.12 -7.65
CA LEU A 53 10.04 5.68 -7.42
C LEU A 53 9.27 5.29 -6.15
N SER A 54 9.36 6.10 -5.09
CA SER A 54 8.60 5.87 -3.85
C SER A 54 7.09 6.01 -4.08
N LEU A 55 6.67 7.13 -4.69
CA LEU A 55 5.27 7.40 -5.06
C LEU A 55 4.69 6.30 -5.95
N GLY A 56 5.44 5.86 -6.97
CA GLY A 56 5.02 4.79 -7.87
C GLY A 56 4.84 3.45 -7.16
N ARG A 57 5.71 3.10 -6.21
CA ARG A 57 5.57 1.88 -5.38
C ARG A 57 4.33 1.95 -4.48
N THR A 58 4.05 3.10 -3.88
CA THR A 58 2.84 3.29 -3.05
C THR A 58 1.56 3.22 -3.88
N ARG A 59 1.55 3.83 -5.07
CA ARG A 59 0.43 3.70 -6.03
C ARG A 59 0.18 2.24 -6.43
N LEU A 60 1.23 1.44 -6.66
CA LEU A 60 1.07 0.02 -6.93
C LEU A 60 0.43 -0.75 -5.77
N ARG A 61 0.79 -0.45 -4.51
CA ARG A 61 0.15 -1.04 -3.33
C ARG A 61 -1.35 -0.72 -3.29
N GLU A 62 -1.71 0.51 -3.62
CA GLU A 62 -3.12 0.92 -3.67
C GLU A 62 -3.89 0.19 -4.78
N VAL A 63 -3.34 0.16 -6.00
CA VAL A 63 -3.97 -0.53 -7.14
C VAL A 63 -4.13 -2.03 -6.88
N ALA A 64 -3.15 -2.67 -6.23
CA ALA A 64 -3.23 -4.07 -5.84
C ALA A 64 -4.42 -4.33 -4.89
N LEU A 65 -4.60 -3.51 -3.84
CA LEU A 65 -5.75 -3.64 -2.94
C LEU A 65 -7.09 -3.41 -3.64
N ARG A 66 -7.15 -2.47 -4.61
CA ARG A 66 -8.35 -2.25 -5.43
C ARG A 66 -8.65 -3.46 -6.33
N ALA A 67 -7.62 -4.07 -6.93
CA ALA A 67 -7.75 -5.25 -7.78
C ALA A 67 -8.23 -6.48 -6.98
N ASP A 68 -7.70 -6.68 -5.76
CA ASP A 68 -8.15 -7.75 -4.87
C ASP A 68 -9.64 -7.61 -4.52
N ALA A 69 -10.09 -6.37 -4.23
CA ALA A 69 -11.50 -6.09 -3.96
C ALA A 69 -12.42 -6.29 -5.17
N LEU A 70 -11.91 -6.10 -6.39
CA LEU A 70 -12.66 -6.45 -7.61
C LEU A 70 -12.74 -7.97 -7.78
N GLY A 71 -11.64 -8.69 -7.52
CA GLY A 71 -11.60 -10.15 -7.60
C GLY A 71 -12.60 -10.83 -6.66
N GLU A 72 -12.72 -10.35 -5.42
CA GLU A 72 -13.71 -10.87 -4.47
C GLU A 72 -15.15 -10.65 -4.95
N ARG A 73 -15.49 -9.44 -5.40
CA ARG A 73 -16.84 -9.13 -5.92
C ARG A 73 -17.17 -9.95 -7.15
N ILE A 74 -16.22 -10.15 -8.05
CA ILE A 74 -16.37 -11.04 -9.22
C ILE A 74 -16.73 -12.46 -8.75
N GLY A 75 -16.03 -12.97 -7.74
CA GLY A 75 -16.33 -14.28 -7.15
C GLY A 75 -17.73 -14.37 -6.55
N GLU A 76 -18.21 -13.31 -5.90
CA GLU A 76 -19.58 -13.24 -5.35
C GLU A 76 -20.65 -13.26 -6.45
N HIS A 77 -20.46 -12.50 -7.53
CA HIS A 77 -21.35 -12.53 -8.69
C HIS A 77 -21.35 -13.90 -9.38
N GLU A 78 -20.19 -14.52 -9.56
CA GLU A 78 -20.08 -15.85 -10.17
C GLU A 78 -20.79 -16.92 -9.34
N LYS A 79 -20.66 -16.87 -8.00
CA LYS A 79 -21.40 -17.74 -7.09
C LYS A 79 -22.91 -17.52 -7.19
N THR A 80 -23.35 -16.26 -7.16
CA THR A 80 -24.78 -15.90 -7.26
C THR A 80 -25.38 -16.36 -8.59
N LEU A 81 -24.64 -16.19 -9.69
CA LEU A 81 -25.04 -16.68 -11.02
C LEU A 81 -25.15 -18.20 -11.08
N ALA A 82 -24.25 -18.94 -10.41
CA ALA A 82 -24.33 -20.39 -10.33
C ALA A 82 -25.60 -20.85 -9.58
N GLU A 83 -25.90 -20.25 -8.43
CA GLU A 83 -27.10 -20.54 -7.63
C GLU A 83 -28.40 -20.21 -8.40
N LEU A 84 -28.45 -19.03 -9.04
CA LEU A 84 -29.57 -18.64 -9.89
C LEU A 84 -29.74 -19.58 -11.08
N GLY A 85 -28.64 -20.04 -11.68
CA GLY A 85 -28.65 -20.97 -12.80
C GLY A 85 -29.29 -22.32 -12.46
N VAL A 86 -28.95 -22.87 -11.29
CA VAL A 86 -29.57 -24.12 -10.78
C VAL A 86 -31.07 -23.91 -10.58
N ALA A 87 -31.47 -22.87 -9.84
CA ALA A 87 -32.87 -22.56 -9.57
C ALA A 87 -33.69 -22.30 -10.86
N GLN A 88 -33.08 -21.67 -11.86
CA GLN A 88 -33.71 -21.40 -13.15
C GLN A 88 -33.91 -22.69 -13.97
N SER A 89 -32.97 -23.63 -13.90
CA SER A 89 -33.05 -24.92 -14.59
C SER A 89 -34.23 -25.78 -14.08
N GLU A 90 -34.45 -25.82 -12.77
CA GLU A 90 -35.56 -26.53 -12.13
C GLU A 90 -36.91 -25.94 -12.52
N ARG A 91 -37.04 -24.61 -12.45
CA ARG A 91 -38.26 -23.90 -12.87
C ARG A 91 -38.56 -24.13 -14.35
N ARG A 92 -37.53 -24.10 -15.21
CA ARG A 92 -37.66 -24.38 -16.64
C ARG A 92 -38.13 -25.80 -16.90
N ALA A 93 -37.60 -26.79 -16.18
CA ALA A 93 -38.01 -28.19 -16.30
C ALA A 93 -39.50 -28.37 -15.92
N TYR A 94 -39.94 -27.76 -14.80
CA TYR A 94 -41.34 -27.75 -14.40
C TYR A 94 -42.25 -27.12 -15.47
N LEU A 95 -41.91 -25.90 -15.93
CA LEU A 95 -42.72 -25.21 -16.94
C LEU A 95 -42.78 -25.98 -18.26
N ALA A 96 -41.67 -26.56 -18.70
CA ALA A 96 -41.62 -27.39 -19.91
C ALA A 96 -42.49 -28.65 -19.79
N PHE A 97 -42.46 -29.31 -18.63
CA PHE A 97 -43.36 -30.43 -18.33
C PHE A 97 -44.83 -29.98 -18.39
N ARG A 98 -45.19 -28.86 -17.74
CA ARG A 98 -46.57 -28.36 -17.73
C ARG A 98 -47.08 -27.96 -19.12
N LEU A 99 -46.26 -27.29 -19.93
CA LEU A 99 -46.60 -26.94 -21.31
C LEU A 99 -46.85 -28.18 -22.16
N ARG A 100 -46.06 -29.25 -21.98
CA ARG A 100 -46.25 -30.51 -22.70
C ARG A 100 -47.57 -31.20 -22.33
N GLU A 101 -47.93 -31.21 -21.05
CA GLU A 101 -49.21 -31.77 -20.58
C GLU A 101 -50.41 -31.00 -21.14
N LEU A 102 -50.33 -29.66 -21.16
CA LEU A 102 -51.36 -28.81 -21.77
C LEU A 102 -51.49 -29.05 -23.28
N TYR A 103 -50.38 -29.22 -23.99
CA TYR A 103 -50.36 -29.50 -25.42
C TYR A 103 -50.96 -30.87 -25.74
N LYS A 104 -50.49 -31.94 -25.08
CA LYS A 104 -50.94 -33.33 -25.31
C LYS A 104 -52.42 -33.53 -24.99
N GLY A 105 -52.91 -32.87 -23.95
CA GLY A 105 -54.29 -33.06 -23.50
C GLY A 105 -55.35 -32.39 -24.37
N GLY A 106 -54.98 -31.40 -25.19
CA GLY A 106 -55.90 -30.55 -25.96
C GLY A 106 -56.79 -29.72 -25.03
N SER A 107 -56.67 -28.39 -25.06
CA SER A 107 -57.26 -27.48 -24.06
C SER A 107 -58.71 -27.81 -23.67
N ARG A 108 -59.58 -28.15 -24.63
CA ARG A 108 -60.99 -28.50 -24.41
C ARG A 108 -61.23 -29.91 -23.83
N GLN A 109 -60.43 -30.92 -24.22
CA GLN A 109 -60.62 -32.29 -23.74
C GLN A 109 -60.08 -32.49 -22.32
N THR A 110 -58.97 -31.84 -21.97
CA THR A 110 -58.43 -31.84 -20.60
C THR A 110 -59.39 -31.17 -19.63
N LEU A 111 -59.91 -29.98 -19.98
CA LEU A 111 -60.89 -29.26 -19.16
C LEU A 111 -62.14 -30.11 -18.92
N ARG A 112 -62.66 -30.79 -19.95
CA ARG A 112 -63.81 -31.69 -19.80
C ARG A 112 -63.53 -32.90 -18.90
N ARG A 113 -62.31 -33.46 -18.97
CA ARG A 113 -61.87 -34.57 -18.11
C ARG A 113 -61.71 -34.14 -16.65
N TRP A 114 -61.24 -32.92 -16.39
CA TRP A 114 -61.01 -32.38 -15.05
C TRP A 114 -62.29 -31.92 -14.37
N LEU A 115 -63.20 -31.31 -15.13
CA LEU A 115 -64.48 -30.81 -14.64
C LEU A 115 -65.53 -31.94 -14.46
N GLY A 116 -65.26 -33.16 -14.93
CA GLY A 116 -66.15 -34.31 -14.81
C GLY A 116 -67.40 -34.20 -15.69
N ASP A 117 -67.86 -35.31 -16.26
CA ASP A 117 -68.90 -35.21 -17.29
C ASP A 117 -70.31 -35.00 -16.70
N ARG A 118 -70.62 -35.38 -15.42
CA ARG A 118 -72.03 -35.37 -14.90
C ARG A 118 -72.27 -35.23 -13.38
N ASP A 119 -71.25 -35.06 -12.53
CA ASP A 119 -71.44 -34.94 -11.06
C ASP A 119 -71.00 -33.56 -10.53
N ARG A 120 -71.92 -32.86 -9.85
CA ARG A 120 -71.70 -31.52 -9.27
C ARG A 120 -70.53 -31.50 -8.28
N ARG A 121 -70.33 -32.55 -7.49
CA ARG A 121 -69.22 -32.62 -6.52
C ARG A 121 -67.87 -32.75 -7.22
N THR A 122 -67.79 -33.61 -8.23
CA THR A 122 -66.60 -33.81 -9.07
C THR A 122 -66.24 -32.54 -9.84
N TYR A 123 -67.23 -31.82 -10.38
CA TYR A 123 -67.07 -30.52 -11.04
C TYR A 123 -66.42 -29.47 -10.13
N TRP A 124 -66.96 -29.26 -8.94
CA TRP A 124 -66.39 -28.27 -8.00
C TRP A 124 -64.97 -28.63 -7.54
N ARG A 125 -64.67 -29.92 -7.35
CA ARG A 125 -63.30 -30.37 -7.06
C ARG A 125 -62.36 -30.08 -8.23
N GLY A 126 -62.75 -30.44 -9.46
CA GLY A 126 -62.00 -30.16 -10.67
C GLY A 126 -61.70 -28.68 -10.87
N LEU A 127 -62.71 -27.82 -10.65
CA LEU A 127 -62.56 -26.37 -10.74
C LEU A 127 -61.56 -25.85 -9.68
N ARG A 128 -61.66 -26.30 -8.43
CA ARG A 128 -60.71 -25.92 -7.36
C ARG A 128 -59.28 -26.37 -7.66
N TYR A 129 -59.10 -27.59 -8.17
CA TYR A 129 -57.79 -28.08 -8.60
C TYR A 129 -57.21 -27.26 -9.76
N ALA A 130 -58.03 -26.93 -10.75
CA ALA A 130 -57.61 -26.09 -11.87
C ALA A 130 -57.18 -24.68 -11.40
N SER A 131 -57.96 -24.03 -10.53
CA SER A 131 -57.60 -22.72 -9.97
C SER A 131 -56.30 -22.76 -9.16
N PHE A 132 -56.12 -23.76 -8.31
CA PHE A 132 -54.87 -23.94 -7.54
C PHE A 132 -53.66 -24.11 -8.47
N LEU A 133 -53.83 -24.90 -9.53
CA LEU A 133 -52.77 -25.19 -10.47
C LEU A 133 -52.39 -23.99 -11.32
N SER A 134 -53.38 -23.23 -11.81
CA SER A 134 -53.15 -21.97 -12.52
C SER A 134 -52.42 -20.96 -11.65
N ALA A 135 -52.82 -20.80 -10.39
CA ALA A 135 -52.12 -19.91 -9.45
C ALA A 135 -50.66 -20.37 -9.21
N ARG A 136 -50.43 -21.68 -9.11
CA ARG A 136 -49.07 -22.23 -9.00
C ARG A 136 -48.24 -21.97 -10.26
N ASP A 137 -48.81 -22.15 -11.45
CA ASP A 137 -48.12 -21.94 -12.72
C ASP A 137 -47.77 -20.46 -12.92
N GLU A 138 -48.70 -19.57 -12.59
CA GLU A 138 -48.48 -18.13 -12.60
C GLU A 138 -47.35 -17.72 -11.65
N SER A 139 -47.35 -18.26 -10.42
CA SER A 139 -46.29 -18.03 -9.44
C SER A 139 -44.92 -18.52 -9.94
N VAL A 140 -44.84 -19.72 -10.53
CA VAL A 140 -43.58 -20.25 -11.07
C VAL A 140 -43.11 -19.44 -12.27
N LEU A 141 -44.00 -19.02 -13.15
CA LEU A 141 -43.68 -18.19 -14.32
C LEU A 141 -43.20 -16.79 -13.89
N ALA A 142 -43.86 -16.17 -12.91
CA ALA A 142 -43.45 -14.89 -12.34
C ALA A 142 -42.05 -15.00 -11.71
N GLY A 143 -41.81 -16.04 -10.91
CA GLY A 143 -40.50 -16.32 -10.33
C GLY A 143 -39.42 -16.61 -11.38
N TYR A 144 -39.76 -17.28 -12.49
CA TYR A 144 -38.85 -17.52 -13.60
C TYR A 144 -38.43 -16.21 -14.29
N ARG A 145 -39.40 -15.31 -14.57
CA ARG A 145 -39.12 -13.99 -15.15
C ARG A 145 -38.23 -13.14 -14.24
N GLN A 146 -38.59 -13.05 -12.96
CA GLN A 146 -37.78 -12.32 -11.97
C GLN A 146 -36.35 -12.88 -11.87
N ALA A 147 -36.17 -14.20 -11.92
CA ALA A 147 -34.84 -14.81 -11.92
C ALA A 147 -34.06 -14.49 -13.21
N ALA A 148 -34.73 -14.47 -14.36
CA ALA A 148 -34.10 -14.07 -15.62
C ALA A 148 -33.61 -12.62 -15.59
N ASP A 149 -34.42 -11.70 -15.04
CA ASP A 149 -34.05 -10.30 -14.86
C ASP A 149 -32.85 -10.16 -13.91
N ARG A 150 -32.84 -10.90 -12.79
CA ARG A 150 -31.70 -10.95 -11.87
C ARG A 150 -30.45 -11.49 -12.54
N VAL A 151 -30.52 -12.59 -13.28
CA VAL A 151 -29.36 -13.13 -14.03
C VAL A 151 -28.82 -12.09 -15.02
N SER A 152 -29.70 -11.34 -15.69
CA SER A 152 -29.28 -10.26 -16.59
C SER A 152 -28.54 -9.16 -15.84
N ALA A 153 -29.06 -8.73 -14.69
CA ALA A 153 -28.43 -7.70 -13.85
C ALA A 153 -27.09 -8.15 -13.29
N GLU A 154 -27.01 -9.38 -12.77
CA GLU A 154 -25.78 -9.99 -12.24
C GLU A 154 -24.70 -10.12 -13.32
N LYS A 155 -25.07 -10.54 -14.54
CA LYS A 155 -24.16 -10.59 -15.69
C LYS A 155 -23.63 -9.21 -16.08
N ALA A 156 -24.50 -8.20 -16.10
CA ALA A 156 -24.08 -6.82 -16.39
C ALA A 156 -23.12 -6.28 -15.32
N GLY A 157 -23.39 -6.57 -14.04
CA GLY A 157 -22.50 -6.22 -12.93
C GLY A 157 -21.13 -6.92 -13.03
N LEU A 158 -21.14 -8.22 -13.32
CA LEU A 158 -19.92 -9.00 -13.53
C LEU A 158 -19.06 -8.45 -14.68
N GLU A 159 -19.67 -8.10 -15.81
CA GLU A 159 -18.95 -7.54 -16.95
C GLU A 159 -18.31 -6.20 -16.58
N SER A 160 -19.07 -5.30 -15.94
CA SER A 160 -18.54 -4.01 -15.46
C SER A 160 -17.34 -4.18 -14.50
N GLN A 161 -17.39 -5.17 -13.61
CA GLN A 161 -16.27 -5.45 -12.70
C GLN A 161 -15.06 -6.05 -13.40
N ARG A 162 -15.26 -6.89 -14.42
CA ARG A 162 -14.18 -7.43 -15.26
C ARG A 162 -13.50 -6.32 -16.06
N GLU A 163 -14.27 -5.39 -16.62
CA GLU A 163 -13.73 -4.20 -17.29
C GLU A 163 -12.90 -3.34 -16.32
N ALA A 164 -13.41 -3.11 -15.10
CA ALA A 164 -12.68 -2.39 -14.06
C ALA A 164 -11.37 -3.12 -13.66
N LEU A 165 -11.39 -4.45 -13.55
CA LEU A 165 -10.20 -5.25 -13.25
C LEU A 165 -9.17 -5.14 -14.37
N GLU A 166 -9.59 -5.22 -15.64
CA GLU A 166 -8.70 -5.01 -16.79
C GLU A 166 -8.10 -3.59 -16.81
N ALA A 167 -8.86 -2.56 -16.43
CA ALA A 167 -8.34 -1.21 -16.28
C ALA A 167 -7.23 -1.16 -15.21
N THR A 168 -7.43 -1.77 -14.03
CA THR A 168 -6.39 -1.82 -12.98
C THR A 168 -5.14 -2.60 -13.42
N ARG A 169 -5.29 -3.66 -14.24
CA ARG A 169 -4.16 -4.40 -14.82
C ARG A 169 -3.35 -3.54 -15.79
N ARG A 170 -4.02 -2.75 -16.63
CA ARG A 170 -3.37 -1.79 -17.54
C ARG A 170 -2.63 -0.69 -16.77
N GLU A 171 -3.24 -0.14 -15.71
CA GLU A 171 -2.63 0.84 -14.81
C GLU A 171 -1.37 0.27 -14.12
N THR A 172 -1.46 -0.96 -13.61
CA THR A 172 -0.33 -1.69 -13.00
C THR A 172 0.82 -1.87 -14.00
N ALA A 173 0.53 -2.31 -15.23
CA ALA A 173 1.55 -2.48 -16.26
C ALA A 173 2.22 -1.15 -16.64
N ALA A 174 1.45 -0.07 -16.78
CA ALA A 174 1.97 1.26 -17.06
C ALA A 174 2.87 1.78 -15.92
N THR A 175 2.44 1.58 -14.68
CA THR A 175 3.20 2.01 -13.49
C THR A 175 4.50 1.22 -13.34
N ASN A 176 4.49 -0.10 -13.55
CA ASN A 176 5.69 -0.92 -13.56
C ASN A 176 6.71 -0.46 -14.61
N ARG A 177 6.26 -0.15 -15.84
CA ARG A 177 7.15 0.39 -16.88
C ARG A 177 7.80 1.72 -16.46
N ARG A 178 7.04 2.61 -15.81
CA ARG A 178 7.58 3.88 -15.28
C ARG A 178 8.61 3.64 -14.18
N LEU A 179 8.34 2.73 -13.24
CA LEU A 179 9.28 2.37 -12.19
C LEU A 179 10.56 1.75 -12.75
N ASP A 180 10.46 0.89 -13.75
CA ASP A 180 11.64 0.28 -14.39
C ASP A 180 12.47 1.32 -15.14
N ALA A 181 11.82 2.27 -15.82
CA ALA A 181 12.51 3.41 -16.45
C ALA A 181 13.20 4.30 -15.41
N GLY A 182 12.53 4.65 -14.32
CA GLY A 182 13.10 5.45 -13.22
C GLY A 182 14.29 4.76 -12.56
N ARG A 183 14.21 3.44 -12.32
CA ARG A 183 15.33 2.63 -11.78
C ARG A 183 16.53 2.63 -12.72
N ARG A 184 16.31 2.51 -14.04
CA ARG A 184 17.40 2.60 -15.03
C ARG A 184 18.07 3.96 -15.00
N ARG A 185 17.27 5.04 -15.01
CA ARG A 185 17.77 6.42 -14.92
C ARG A 185 18.57 6.65 -13.63
N GLN A 186 18.10 6.12 -12.49
CA GLN A 186 18.84 6.17 -11.23
C GLN A 186 20.19 5.47 -11.33
N GLN A 187 20.23 4.26 -11.89
CA GLN A 187 21.47 3.50 -12.06
C GLN A 187 22.45 4.19 -13.01
N GLU A 188 21.94 4.78 -14.09
CA GLU A 188 22.70 5.57 -15.06
C GLU A 188 23.33 6.79 -14.39
N LEU A 189 22.53 7.63 -13.71
CA LEU A 189 23.00 8.80 -12.98
C LEU A 189 24.07 8.43 -11.95
N LEU A 190 23.82 7.41 -11.13
CA LEU A 190 24.79 6.94 -10.14
C LEU A 190 26.05 6.33 -10.77
N GLY A 191 25.97 5.84 -12.02
CA GLY A 191 27.09 5.37 -12.82
C GLY A 191 27.88 6.50 -13.48
N GLU A 192 27.22 7.59 -13.86
CA GLU A 192 27.84 8.83 -14.35
C GLU A 192 28.62 9.52 -13.24
N ILE A 193 28.01 9.71 -12.06
CA ILE A 193 28.69 10.29 -10.89
C ILE A 193 29.96 9.49 -10.58
N ARG A 194 29.89 8.15 -10.63
CA ARG A 194 31.06 7.30 -10.38
C ARG A 194 32.20 7.56 -11.38
N ARG A 195 31.90 7.77 -12.66
CA ARG A 195 32.91 7.90 -13.73
C ARG A 195 33.46 9.32 -13.82
N ASP A 196 32.60 10.32 -13.72
CA ASP A 196 32.95 11.72 -13.87
C ASP A 196 33.47 12.31 -12.55
N ALA A 197 34.70 12.85 -12.56
CA ALA A 197 35.32 13.44 -11.38
C ALA A 197 34.65 14.77 -10.98
N ALA A 198 34.26 15.60 -11.95
CA ALA A 198 33.62 16.89 -11.68
C ALA A 198 32.25 16.68 -11.02
N ARG A 199 31.44 15.75 -11.56
CA ARG A 199 30.14 15.40 -10.92
C ARG A 199 30.30 14.81 -9.53
N ARG A 200 31.37 14.04 -9.28
CA ARG A 200 31.71 13.55 -7.94
C ARG A 200 32.02 14.67 -6.97
N GLU A 201 32.83 15.63 -7.39
CA GLU A 201 33.17 16.79 -6.56
C GLU A 201 31.93 17.63 -6.25
N THR A 202 31.08 17.88 -7.25
CA THR A 202 29.77 18.54 -7.05
C THR A 202 28.91 17.77 -6.06
N ALA A 203 28.76 16.45 -6.22
CA ALA A 203 27.97 15.62 -5.31
C ALA A 203 28.50 15.67 -3.86
N ILE A 204 29.83 15.64 -3.67
CA ILE A 204 30.45 15.76 -2.33
C ILE A 204 30.21 17.14 -1.75
N ALA A 205 30.29 18.21 -2.54
CA ALA A 205 30.01 19.56 -2.09
C ALA A 205 28.55 19.72 -1.66
N GLU A 206 27.62 19.21 -2.47
CA GLU A 206 26.18 19.19 -2.14
C GLU A 206 25.90 18.34 -0.89
N LEU A 207 26.57 17.20 -0.69
CA LEU A 207 26.43 16.39 0.53
C LEU A 207 26.90 17.13 1.78
N ARG A 208 28.00 17.87 1.68
CA ARG A 208 28.50 18.72 2.78
C ARG A 208 27.56 19.89 3.07
N GLU A 209 26.88 20.41 2.06
CA GLU A 209 25.84 21.43 2.24
C GLU A 209 24.58 20.83 2.87
N ALA A 210 24.11 19.69 2.39
CA ALA A 210 22.99 18.96 2.96
C ALA A 210 23.22 18.61 4.45
N SER A 211 24.42 18.13 4.80
CA SER A 211 24.79 17.85 6.19
C SER A 211 24.80 19.10 7.08
N ARG A 212 25.24 20.25 6.55
CA ARG A 212 25.14 21.54 7.25
C ARG A 212 23.68 22.01 7.39
N GLY A 213 22.87 21.80 6.36
CA GLY A 213 21.43 22.07 6.39
C GLY A 213 20.70 21.24 7.45
N LEU A 214 21.00 19.93 7.55
CA LEU A 214 20.49 19.06 8.62
C LEU A 214 20.89 19.59 10.00
N ALA A 215 22.15 20.01 10.17
CA ALA A 215 22.61 20.57 11.43
C ALA A 215 21.83 21.83 11.83
N GLY A 216 21.65 22.76 10.89
CA GLY A 216 20.88 23.98 11.12
C GLY A 216 19.39 23.73 11.34
N LEU A 217 18.81 22.71 10.68
CA LEU A 217 17.44 22.28 10.91
C LEU A 217 17.26 21.80 12.35
N ILE A 218 18.16 20.93 12.84
CA ILE A 218 18.09 20.40 14.21
C ILE A 218 18.30 21.51 15.23
N GLU A 219 19.24 22.43 15.00
CA GLU A 219 19.45 23.59 15.87
C GLU A 219 18.22 24.51 15.92
N GLY A 220 17.52 24.70 14.79
CA GLY A 220 16.28 25.48 14.76
C GLY A 220 15.06 24.77 15.37
N LEU A 221 15.09 23.43 15.42
CA LEU A 221 14.06 22.59 16.02
C LEU A 221 14.26 22.36 17.53
N ASP A 222 15.38 22.79 18.10
CA ASP A 222 15.70 22.71 19.53
C ASP A 222 15.24 24.01 20.21
N PRO A 223 13.97 24.13 20.67
CA PRO A 223 13.60 25.25 21.51
C PRO A 223 14.43 25.16 22.79
N ALA A 224 14.96 26.29 23.24
CA ALA A 224 15.66 26.47 24.52
C ALA A 224 14.88 26.01 25.78
N THR A 225 13.73 25.37 25.62
CA THR A 225 13.03 24.55 26.62
C THR A 225 13.62 23.13 26.65
N THR A 226 14.92 23.04 26.90
CA THR A 226 15.49 21.82 27.44
C THR A 226 14.79 21.57 28.77
N ASP A 227 14.00 20.50 28.86
CA ASP A 227 13.69 19.92 30.17
C ASP A 227 15.05 19.43 30.71
N ALA A 228 15.78 20.32 31.38
CA ALA A 228 17.16 20.16 31.82
C ALA A 228 17.34 19.01 32.85
N ALA A 229 16.31 18.20 33.05
CA ALA A 229 16.25 17.09 33.99
C ALA A 229 16.76 15.76 33.41
N LEU A 230 16.72 15.56 32.08
CA LEU A 230 17.14 14.29 31.46
C LEU A 230 18.58 14.34 30.98
N ASP A 231 19.48 13.79 31.81
CA ASP A 231 20.86 13.50 31.43
C ASP A 231 20.93 12.24 30.55
N MET A 232 20.89 12.45 29.23
CA MET A 232 20.89 11.36 28.25
C MET A 232 22.21 10.58 28.21
N THR A 233 23.31 11.11 28.76
CA THR A 233 24.60 10.40 28.79
C THR A 233 24.53 9.11 29.61
N LYS A 234 23.56 9.00 30.54
CA LYS A 234 23.29 7.77 31.30
C LYS A 234 22.77 6.61 30.44
N PHE A 235 22.25 6.90 29.25
CA PHE A 235 21.77 5.89 28.30
C PHE A 235 22.81 5.52 27.23
N GLN A 236 24.03 6.05 27.33
CA GLN A 236 25.14 5.63 26.48
C GLN A 236 25.40 4.12 26.66
N GLY A 237 25.55 3.40 25.56
CA GLY A 237 25.61 1.93 25.51
C GLY A 237 24.30 1.19 25.83
N LEU A 238 23.17 1.89 25.99
CA LEU A 238 21.88 1.29 26.39
C LEU A 238 20.75 1.52 25.38
N LEU A 239 20.98 2.25 24.30
CA LEU A 239 19.99 2.48 23.24
C LEU A 239 19.75 1.22 22.39
N ASP A 240 18.52 1.03 21.91
CA ASP A 240 18.21 -0.09 21.03
C ASP A 240 18.72 0.16 19.61
N TRP A 241 19.04 -0.92 18.89
CA TRP A 241 19.38 -0.84 17.48
C TRP A 241 18.15 -0.40 16.65
N PRO A 242 18.31 0.58 15.74
CA PRO A 242 17.20 1.13 14.98
C PRO A 242 16.74 0.20 13.84
N ALA A 243 17.61 -0.71 13.40
CA ALA A 243 17.32 -1.78 12.47
C ALA A 243 18.24 -2.98 12.75
N ALA A 244 17.80 -4.18 12.36
CA ALA A 244 18.67 -5.35 12.35
C ALA A 244 19.59 -5.28 11.12
N GLY A 245 20.89 -5.46 11.31
CA GLY A 245 21.86 -5.41 10.22
C GLY A 245 23.29 -5.22 10.68
N GLU A 246 24.22 -5.32 9.73
CA GLU A 246 25.64 -5.05 9.96
C GLU A 246 25.97 -3.59 9.62
N VAL A 247 26.83 -2.96 10.40
CA VAL A 247 27.33 -1.61 10.12
C VAL A 247 28.30 -1.67 8.93
N ARG A 248 27.90 -1.08 7.81
CA ARG A 248 28.71 -1.02 6.58
C ARG A 248 29.63 0.19 6.55
N SER A 249 29.14 1.34 7.01
CA SER A 249 29.88 2.60 7.09
C SER A 249 29.80 3.09 8.54
N ARG A 250 30.95 3.39 9.14
CA ARG A 250 31.05 3.85 10.54
C ARG A 250 31.05 5.37 10.64
N PHE A 251 30.96 5.88 11.86
CA PHE A 251 31.08 7.31 12.14
C PHE A 251 32.51 7.83 11.88
N GLY A 252 32.63 9.12 11.55
CA GLY A 252 33.90 9.82 11.39
C GLY A 252 34.33 9.98 9.92
N THR A 253 35.63 10.02 9.66
CA THR A 253 36.16 10.20 8.30
C THR A 253 36.19 8.88 7.56
N VAL A 254 35.17 8.62 6.74
CA VAL A 254 35.08 7.39 5.94
C VAL A 254 35.46 7.64 4.50
N ILE A 255 36.03 6.62 3.87
CA ILE A 255 36.15 6.59 2.42
C ILE A 255 34.75 6.31 1.88
N HIS A 256 34.14 7.31 1.25
CA HIS A 256 32.78 7.16 0.70
C HIS A 256 32.75 5.92 -0.22
N PRO A 257 31.88 4.93 0.05
CA PRO A 257 31.98 3.58 -0.52
C PRO A 257 31.97 3.60 -2.05
N ARG A 258 31.30 4.60 -2.64
CA ARG A 258 31.15 4.77 -4.09
C ARG A 258 32.12 5.79 -4.73
N PHE A 259 32.63 6.77 -3.98
CA PHE A 259 33.48 7.83 -4.53
C PHE A 259 34.97 7.64 -4.25
N LYS A 260 35.31 6.75 -3.31
CA LYS A 260 36.68 6.46 -2.88
C LYS A 260 37.46 7.69 -2.41
N THR A 261 36.74 8.66 -1.84
CA THR A 261 37.28 9.90 -1.27
C THR A 261 36.90 9.99 0.20
N GLN A 262 37.74 10.60 1.02
CA GLN A 262 37.46 10.84 2.43
C GLN A 262 36.38 11.92 2.58
N VAL A 263 35.26 11.56 3.20
CA VAL A 263 34.14 12.46 3.50
C VAL A 263 33.78 12.27 4.98
N PRO A 264 33.49 13.36 5.72
CA PRO A 264 32.92 13.25 7.04
C PRO A 264 31.58 12.50 6.97
N HIS A 265 31.41 11.51 7.83
CA HIS A 265 30.20 10.72 7.97
C HIS A 265 29.69 10.87 9.40
N PRO A 266 28.68 11.75 9.63
CA PRO A 266 28.22 12.09 10.97
C PRO A 266 27.30 11.02 11.58
N GLY A 267 27.22 9.83 10.98
CA GLY A 267 26.41 8.71 11.46
C GLY A 267 26.99 7.36 11.04
N ILE A 268 26.12 6.35 10.98
CA ILE A 268 26.42 5.00 10.52
C ILE A 268 25.44 4.55 9.44
N ASP A 269 25.92 3.72 8.51
CA ASP A 269 25.07 3.01 7.56
C ASP A 269 24.87 1.58 8.03
N ILE A 270 23.64 1.21 8.35
CA ILE A 270 23.26 -0.16 8.72
C ILE A 270 22.73 -0.87 7.46
N LEU A 271 23.41 -1.94 7.06
CA LEU A 271 22.96 -2.77 5.94
C LEU A 271 21.75 -3.59 6.36
N ALA A 272 20.60 -3.27 5.77
CA ALA A 272 19.32 -3.94 6.02
C ALA A 272 18.59 -4.17 4.70
N ARG A 273 17.65 -5.12 4.67
CA ARG A 273 16.88 -5.42 3.47
C ARG A 273 15.81 -4.36 3.26
N ALA A 274 15.49 -4.06 2.01
CA ALA A 274 14.35 -3.20 1.72
C ALA A 274 13.07 -3.78 2.33
N GLY A 275 12.35 -2.99 3.11
CA GLY A 275 11.17 -3.43 3.85
C GLY A 275 11.42 -3.82 5.31
N ASP A 276 12.67 -3.95 5.76
CA ASP A 276 12.96 -4.19 7.17
C ASP A 276 12.48 -3.02 8.04
N PRO A 277 11.97 -3.26 9.26
CA PRO A 277 11.41 -2.20 10.09
C PRO A 277 12.50 -1.25 10.61
N ILE A 278 12.25 0.05 10.53
CA ILE A 278 13.00 1.11 11.22
C ILE A 278 12.29 1.39 12.55
N ARG A 279 13.06 1.45 13.64
CA ARG A 279 12.54 1.60 15.00
C ARG A 279 13.19 2.76 15.73
N SER A 280 12.40 3.43 16.58
CA SER A 280 12.91 4.45 17.48
C SER A 280 13.86 3.82 18.50
N VAL A 281 15.04 4.41 18.67
CA VAL A 281 16.08 3.88 19.59
C VAL A 281 15.74 4.16 21.05
N PHE A 282 14.93 5.19 21.27
CA PHE A 282 14.44 5.63 22.56
C PHE A 282 13.06 6.29 22.43
N GLU A 283 12.40 6.60 23.54
CA GLU A 283 11.16 7.38 23.50
C GLU A 283 11.44 8.85 23.18
N GLY A 284 10.51 9.54 22.52
CA GLY A 284 10.72 10.93 22.10
C GLY A 284 9.55 11.51 21.31
N GLU A 285 9.77 12.67 20.71
CA GLU A 285 8.84 13.36 19.83
C GLU A 285 9.44 13.51 18.43
N VAL A 286 8.64 13.23 17.40
CA VAL A 286 9.06 13.35 16.01
C VAL A 286 9.08 14.83 15.65
N VAL A 287 10.26 15.41 15.46
CA VAL A 287 10.42 16.84 15.13
C VAL A 287 10.47 17.09 13.63
N PHE A 288 10.74 16.06 12.83
CA PHE A 288 10.73 16.12 11.37
C PHE A 288 10.36 14.76 10.77
N ALA A 289 9.49 14.76 9.77
CA ALA A 289 9.18 13.59 8.95
C ALA A 289 8.89 14.05 7.51
N GLY A 290 9.74 13.67 6.56
CA GLY A 290 9.60 14.09 5.17
C GLY A 290 10.87 13.90 4.36
N TRP A 291 10.86 14.40 3.13
CA TRP A 291 12.04 14.36 2.28
C TRP A 291 13.08 15.38 2.74
N LEU A 292 14.32 14.93 2.92
CA LEU A 292 15.45 15.80 3.23
C LEU A 292 16.53 15.60 2.17
N ARG A 293 16.97 16.69 1.54
CA ARG A 293 17.96 16.66 0.45
C ARG A 293 19.21 15.90 0.87
N GLY A 294 19.64 14.94 0.06
CA GLY A 294 20.82 14.10 0.32
C GLY A 294 20.64 12.98 1.35
N TYR A 295 19.53 12.98 2.10
CA TYR A 295 19.16 11.94 3.07
C TYR A 295 17.94 11.12 2.61
N GLY A 296 17.17 11.63 1.64
CA GLY A 296 15.94 11.00 1.18
C GLY A 296 14.83 11.13 2.22
N LEU A 297 13.91 10.15 2.25
CA LEU A 297 12.84 10.13 3.23
C LEU A 297 13.43 9.91 4.63
N THR A 298 13.25 10.92 5.48
CA THR A 298 13.95 11.05 6.77
C THR A 298 12.95 11.28 7.90
N THR A 299 13.24 10.71 9.06
CA THR A 299 12.53 10.97 10.31
C THR A 299 13.55 11.41 11.35
N ILE A 300 13.27 12.49 12.08
CA ILE A 300 14.10 12.99 13.19
C ILE A 300 13.27 12.93 14.45
N VAL A 301 13.81 12.31 15.50
CA VAL A 301 13.17 12.19 16.81
C VAL A 301 14.01 12.94 17.83
N ASP A 302 13.39 13.85 18.57
CA ASP A 302 13.93 14.48 19.77
C ASP A 302 13.61 13.60 20.99
N HIS A 303 14.64 13.13 21.67
CA HIS A 303 14.54 12.30 22.87
C HIS A 303 14.60 13.11 24.18
N GLY A 304 14.70 14.44 24.09
CA GLY A 304 14.98 15.31 25.21
C GLY A 304 16.47 15.34 25.60
N GLY A 305 16.83 16.24 26.51
CA GLY A 305 18.22 16.38 26.98
C GLY A 305 19.22 16.74 25.87
N GLY A 306 18.75 17.33 24.78
CA GLY A 306 19.54 17.68 23.60
C GLY A 306 19.91 16.50 22.69
N LEU A 307 19.37 15.29 22.95
CA LEU A 307 19.65 14.11 22.14
C LEU A 307 18.63 13.96 21.00
N HIS A 308 19.10 14.01 19.77
CA HIS A 308 18.32 13.77 18.57
C HIS A 308 18.81 12.52 17.85
N SER A 309 17.87 11.76 17.28
CA SER A 309 18.17 10.66 16.37
C SER A 309 17.61 10.93 14.98
N VAL A 310 18.40 10.62 13.96
CA VAL A 310 18.06 10.82 12.55
C VAL A 310 18.01 9.45 11.87
N TYR A 311 16.89 9.15 11.22
CA TYR A 311 16.63 7.93 10.47
C TYR A 311 16.39 8.28 9.01
N ALA A 312 17.30 7.94 8.11
CA ALA A 312 17.21 8.32 6.70
C ALA A 312 17.24 7.13 5.74
N HIS A 313 17.06 7.42 4.45
CA HIS A 313 16.92 6.43 3.38
C HIS A 313 15.70 5.49 3.51
N ALA A 314 14.65 5.92 4.22
CA ALA A 314 13.44 5.11 4.38
C ALA A 314 12.67 4.94 3.05
N ALA A 315 12.01 3.80 2.85
CA ALA A 315 11.07 3.66 1.75
C ALA A 315 9.70 4.24 2.11
N VAL A 316 9.31 4.13 3.38
CA VAL A 316 8.08 4.69 3.95
C VAL A 316 8.38 5.15 5.36
N THR A 317 7.82 6.30 5.74
CA THR A 317 7.69 6.74 7.13
C THR A 317 6.21 6.78 7.50
N TRP A 318 5.89 6.28 8.69
CA TRP A 318 4.57 6.33 9.30
C TRP A 318 4.47 7.37 10.41
N ALA A 319 5.60 7.95 10.80
CA ALA A 319 5.64 9.00 11.79
C ALA A 319 5.25 10.34 11.16
N ASP A 320 4.45 11.12 11.87
CA ASP A 320 4.16 12.52 11.52
C ASP A 320 4.86 13.47 12.49
N ALA A 321 5.21 14.68 12.03
CA ALA A 321 5.81 15.69 12.91
C ALA A 321 4.85 16.07 14.05
N GLY A 322 5.36 16.13 15.28
CA GLY A 322 4.63 16.31 16.54
C GLY A 322 4.13 15.01 17.17
N GLU A 323 4.33 13.84 16.54
CA GLU A 323 3.94 12.55 17.12
C GLU A 323 4.93 12.12 18.23
N ARG A 324 4.39 11.67 19.36
CA ARG A 324 5.20 11.00 20.41
C ARG A 324 5.41 9.54 20.07
N VAL A 325 6.65 9.10 20.10
CA VAL A 325 7.06 7.73 19.78
C VAL A 325 7.68 7.05 21.00
N GLY A 326 7.32 5.80 21.23
CA GLY A 326 7.92 4.98 22.27
C GLY A 326 9.22 4.30 21.82
N ARG A 327 10.03 3.87 22.78
CA ARG A 327 11.20 3.02 22.54
C ARG A 327 10.81 1.76 21.75
N GLY A 328 11.51 1.50 20.64
CA GLY A 328 11.27 0.36 19.76
C GLY A 328 10.03 0.49 18.85
N GLN A 329 9.28 1.59 18.95
CA GLN A 329 8.15 1.89 18.07
C GLN A 329 8.62 1.94 16.63
N ARG A 330 7.82 1.37 15.73
CA ARG A 330 8.14 1.31 14.31
C ARG A 330 7.87 2.69 13.69
N LEU A 331 8.91 3.31 13.14
CA LEU A 331 8.85 4.61 12.48
C LEU A 331 8.62 4.48 10.97
N GLY A 332 9.08 3.39 10.37
CA GLY A 332 9.06 3.22 8.93
C GLY A 332 9.65 1.87 8.50
N ILE A 333 10.00 1.79 7.21
CA ILE A 333 10.73 0.65 6.65
C ILE A 333 11.95 1.12 5.85
N VAL A 334 13.00 0.31 5.91
CA VAL A 334 14.24 0.52 5.18
C VAL A 334 13.97 0.60 3.69
N GLY A 335 14.54 1.61 3.05
CA GLY A 335 14.48 1.83 1.63
C GLY A 335 15.85 2.11 1.04
N GLU A 336 15.83 2.83 -0.08
CA GLU A 336 17.01 3.22 -0.83
C GLU A 336 16.92 4.68 -1.30
N THR A 337 15.99 5.47 -0.74
CA THR A 337 15.74 6.86 -1.18
C THR A 337 16.95 7.73 -0.87
N GLY A 338 17.50 8.41 -1.87
CA GLY A 338 18.71 9.23 -1.69
C GLY A 338 19.98 8.43 -1.39
N SER A 339 19.93 7.10 -1.37
CA SER A 339 21.10 6.27 -1.07
C SER A 339 21.97 6.03 -2.30
N PHE A 340 23.28 6.16 -2.13
CA PHE A 340 24.28 5.84 -3.15
C PHE A 340 24.63 4.36 -3.21
N SER A 341 24.19 3.53 -2.26
CA SER A 341 24.75 2.19 -2.05
C SER A 341 23.70 1.08 -1.97
N GLY A 342 22.44 1.41 -2.31
CA GLY A 342 21.30 0.49 -2.25
C GLY A 342 20.63 0.45 -0.88
N PRO A 343 19.78 -0.56 -0.63
CA PRO A 343 19.00 -0.65 0.60
C PRO A 343 19.87 -0.62 1.86
N SER A 344 19.66 0.38 2.71
CA SER A 344 20.34 0.57 3.99
C SER A 344 19.62 1.62 4.82
N LEU A 345 19.80 1.58 6.14
CA LEU A 345 19.38 2.64 7.05
C LEU A 345 20.58 3.53 7.35
N TYR A 346 20.48 4.82 7.04
CA TYR A 346 21.40 5.81 7.60
C TYR A 346 20.87 6.22 8.98
N PHE A 347 21.74 6.14 9.99
CA PHE A 347 21.42 6.45 11.36
C PHE A 347 22.45 7.41 11.96
N GLU A 348 21.99 8.53 12.51
CA GLU A 348 22.85 9.54 13.13
C GLU A 348 22.29 9.93 14.49
N LEU A 349 23.19 10.09 15.46
CA LEU A 349 22.87 10.63 16.77
C LEU A 349 23.53 11.99 16.91
N ARG A 350 22.80 12.93 17.50
CA ARG A 350 23.31 14.26 17.82
C ARG A 350 23.02 14.59 19.27
N LEU A 351 24.04 15.06 19.97
CA LEU A 351 23.92 15.59 21.33
C LEU A 351 24.24 17.08 21.28
N ASN A 352 23.30 17.92 21.70
CA ASN A 352 23.41 19.38 21.69
C ASN A 352 23.83 19.90 20.30
N GLY A 353 23.14 19.44 19.27
CA GLY A 353 23.39 19.80 17.87
C GLY A 353 24.63 19.15 17.21
N LYS A 354 25.51 18.50 17.98
CA LYS A 354 26.76 17.89 17.45
C LYS A 354 26.59 16.40 17.23
N ALA A 355 27.03 15.92 16.06
CA ALA A 355 27.04 14.49 15.75
C ALA A 355 28.00 13.73 16.69
N VAL A 356 27.51 12.63 17.26
CA VAL A 356 28.25 11.72 18.14
C VAL A 356 28.28 10.33 17.51
N ASP A 357 29.27 9.50 17.85
CA ASP A 357 29.35 8.14 17.33
C ASP A 357 28.15 7.31 17.81
N PRO A 358 27.24 6.85 16.93
CA PRO A 358 26.10 6.06 17.35
C PRO A 358 26.49 4.73 17.99
N GLU A 359 27.63 4.12 17.61
CA GLU A 359 28.06 2.83 18.15
C GLU A 359 28.42 2.92 19.64
N ASP A 360 28.80 4.10 20.14
CA ASP A 360 29.04 4.34 21.57
C ASP A 360 27.74 4.38 22.39
N TRP A 361 26.60 4.65 21.75
CA TRP A 361 25.30 4.81 22.40
C TRP A 361 24.41 3.58 22.30
N LEU A 362 24.55 2.84 21.21
CA LEU A 362 23.82 1.61 20.96
C LEU A 362 24.33 0.48 21.86
N ARG A 363 23.43 -0.44 22.22
CA ARG A 363 23.80 -1.63 22.98
C ARG A 363 24.85 -2.47 22.24
N PRO A 364 25.84 -3.04 22.95
CA PRO A 364 26.77 -4.00 22.35
C PRO A 364 25.98 -5.14 21.70
N ASN A 365 26.33 -5.46 20.45
CA ASN A 365 25.69 -6.50 19.66
C ASN A 365 26.18 -7.90 20.05
#